data_AF-A0A4V3JQX8-F1
#
_entry.id   AF-A0A4V3JQX8-F1
#
_cell.length_a   1.000
_cell.length_b   1.000
_cell.length_c   1.000
_cell.angle_alpha   90.00
_cell.angle_beta   90.00
_cell.angle_gamma   90.00
#
_symmetry.space_group_name_H-M   'P 1'
#
loop_
_entity.id
_entity.type
_entity.pdbx_description
1 polymer ?
#
loop_
_entity_poly.entity_id
_entity_poly.type
_entity_poly.pdbx_seq_one_letter_code
_entity_poly.pdbx_strand_id
1 'polypeptide(L)'
;MNFVDSSKVSYIIFLEFKGKKASEDEIAFVKKYDNYHSQFDLKALKSILNPYELGISIGRFPEAEANAILNENQDLNLKLIERNPTLRDNIILSTEREARAKAEEYLNNRSLSLGDDSYLITEIETKRYGWIIHFANKKYLDTNDDSYLLFGSGPLILNKYDGSIYPLGSGSPNGEIYLYELQYFPDFVGSGEFVENELARILRENADVVDFPFTDLDGK
;
A
#
# COMPACT_ATOMS: atom_id res chain seq x y z
N MET A 1 -18.42 -10.50 5.98
CA MET A 1 -16.97 -10.26 6.01
C MET A 1 -16.41 -10.98 7.22
N ASN A 2 -15.44 -11.89 7.06
CA ASN A 2 -14.76 -12.50 8.20
C ASN A 2 -13.69 -11.51 8.67
N PHE A 3 -13.83 -11.01 9.89
CA PHE A 3 -12.78 -10.24 10.55
C PHE A 3 -11.52 -11.11 10.60
N VAL A 4 -10.50 -10.72 9.83
CA VAL A 4 -9.18 -11.33 9.91
C VAL A 4 -8.70 -11.12 11.34
N ASP A 5 -8.32 -12.21 12.01
CA ASP A 5 -7.70 -12.17 13.33
C ASP A 5 -6.50 -11.22 13.31
N SER A 6 -6.70 -10.00 13.84
CA SER A 6 -5.74 -8.91 13.81
C SER A 6 -4.47 -9.19 14.64
N SER A 7 -4.46 -10.31 15.39
CA SER A 7 -3.33 -10.71 16.23
C SER A 7 -2.22 -11.47 15.51
N LYS A 8 -2.43 -11.91 14.25
CA LYS A 8 -1.44 -12.73 13.53
C LYS A 8 -0.64 -11.92 12.52
N VAL A 9 0.68 -12.10 12.56
CA VAL A 9 1.59 -11.52 11.57
C VAL A 9 1.22 -12.08 10.21
N SER A 10 0.98 -11.20 9.24
CA SER A 10 0.75 -11.58 7.85
C SER A 10 1.53 -10.65 6.93
N TYR A 11 1.86 -11.15 5.74
CA TYR A 11 2.55 -10.41 4.70
C TYR A 11 1.74 -10.42 3.41
N ILE A 12 1.81 -9.33 2.65
CA ILE A 12 1.49 -9.38 1.22
C ILE A 12 2.68 -9.97 0.48
N ILE A 13 2.43 -11.02 -0.30
CA ILE A 13 3.40 -11.54 -1.27
C ILE A 13 3.21 -10.79 -2.59
N PHE A 14 4.29 -10.21 -3.09
CA PHE A 14 4.38 -9.62 -4.41
C PHE A 14 5.23 -10.51 -5.32
N LEU A 15 4.73 -10.80 -6.51
CA LEU A 15 5.48 -11.48 -7.56
C LEU A 15 5.96 -10.44 -8.57
N GLU A 16 7.27 -10.28 -8.71
CA GLU A 16 7.89 -9.45 -9.75
C GLU A 16 8.18 -10.33 -10.98
N PHE A 17 7.66 -9.95 -12.15
CA PHE A 17 7.87 -10.75 -13.36
C PHE A 17 9.31 -10.63 -13.87
N LYS A 18 9.90 -11.76 -14.27
CA LYS A 18 11.28 -11.78 -14.82
C LYS A 18 11.41 -11.09 -16.18
N GLY A 19 10.30 -10.92 -16.90
CA GLY A 19 10.27 -10.31 -18.21
C GLY A 19 9.00 -9.49 -18.42
N LYS A 20 8.87 -8.91 -19.63
CA LYS A 20 7.72 -8.08 -20.01
C LYS A 20 6.37 -8.82 -20.02
N LYS A 21 6.39 -10.15 -19.93
CA LYS A 21 5.22 -11.02 -19.88
C LYS A 21 5.47 -12.09 -18.82
N ALA A 22 4.43 -12.43 -18.08
CA ALA A 22 4.48 -13.54 -17.14
C ALA A 22 4.78 -14.87 -17.88
N SER A 23 5.77 -15.59 -17.39
CA SER A 23 6.12 -16.96 -17.77
C SER A 23 5.04 -17.95 -17.32
N GLU A 24 5.10 -19.19 -17.81
CA GLU A 24 4.10 -20.20 -17.47
C GLU A 24 4.12 -20.55 -15.96
N ASP A 25 5.30 -20.56 -15.35
CA ASP A 25 5.47 -20.80 -13.91
C ASP A 25 4.89 -19.65 -13.08
N GLU A 26 5.11 -18.41 -13.49
CA GLU A 26 4.53 -17.21 -12.86
C GLU A 26 3.00 -17.22 -12.95
N ILE A 27 2.45 -17.59 -14.10
CA ILE A 27 0.99 -17.72 -14.29
C ILE A 27 0.42 -18.84 -13.42
N ALA A 28 1.10 -19.99 -13.36
CA ALA A 28 0.68 -21.11 -12.53
C ALA A 28 0.68 -20.74 -11.04
N PHE A 29 1.69 -19.98 -10.61
CA PHE A 29 1.79 -19.46 -9.25
C PHE A 29 0.64 -18.50 -8.92
N VAL A 30 0.40 -17.50 -9.78
CA VAL A 30 -0.73 -16.56 -9.62
C VAL A 30 -2.04 -17.34 -9.50
N LYS A 31 -2.28 -18.30 -10.39
CA LYS A 31 -3.51 -19.11 -10.37
C LYS A 31 -3.67 -19.92 -9.08
N LYS A 32 -2.56 -20.36 -8.47
CA LYS A 32 -2.57 -21.18 -7.24
C LYS A 32 -2.86 -20.35 -5.99
N TYR A 33 -2.27 -19.16 -5.88
CA TYR A 33 -2.24 -18.42 -4.61
C TYR A 33 -3.08 -17.13 -4.62
N ASP A 34 -3.44 -16.60 -5.78
CA ASP A 34 -4.32 -15.44 -5.88
C ASP A 34 -5.77 -15.89 -6.09
N ASN A 35 -6.61 -15.65 -5.07
CA ASN A 35 -8.01 -16.10 -5.08
C ASN A 35 -8.80 -15.53 -6.27
N TYR A 36 -8.55 -14.28 -6.64
CA TYR A 36 -9.26 -13.62 -7.74
C TYR A 36 -8.82 -14.19 -9.09
N HIS A 37 -7.54 -14.44 -9.30
CA HIS A 37 -7.01 -14.95 -10.56
C HIS A 37 -7.22 -16.47 -10.72
N SER A 38 -7.39 -17.20 -9.62
CA SER A 38 -7.59 -18.66 -9.63
C SER A 38 -8.77 -19.12 -10.50
N GLN A 39 -9.80 -18.29 -10.63
CA GLN A 39 -11.04 -18.58 -11.37
C GLN A 39 -10.88 -18.53 -12.90
N PHE A 40 -9.85 -17.86 -13.43
CA PHE A 40 -9.67 -17.69 -14.88
C PHE A 40 -8.89 -18.85 -15.48
N ASP A 41 -9.21 -19.22 -16.73
CA ASP A 41 -8.39 -20.18 -17.46
C ASP A 41 -7.01 -19.61 -17.85
N LEU A 42 -6.11 -20.49 -18.28
CA LEU A 42 -4.71 -20.13 -18.57
C LEU A 42 -4.59 -19.15 -19.74
N LYS A 43 -5.53 -19.17 -20.70
CA LYS A 43 -5.54 -18.26 -21.85
C LYS A 43 -5.99 -16.87 -21.42
N ALA A 44 -7.03 -16.79 -20.59
CA ALA A 44 -7.51 -15.54 -20.00
C ALA A 44 -6.44 -14.91 -19.11
N LEU A 45 -5.78 -15.69 -18.24
CA LEU A 45 -4.70 -15.19 -17.37
C LEU A 45 -3.52 -14.62 -18.16
N LYS A 46 -3.11 -15.28 -19.26
CA LYS A 46 -2.07 -14.75 -20.16
C LYS A 46 -2.43 -13.37 -20.70
N SER A 47 -3.71 -13.10 -20.94
CA SER A 47 -4.17 -11.78 -21.38
C SER A 47 -4.24 -10.78 -20.24
N ILE A 48 -4.75 -11.20 -19.07
CA ILE A 48 -4.96 -10.35 -17.89
C ILE A 48 -3.64 -9.90 -17.26
N LEU A 49 -2.60 -10.74 -17.28
CA LEU A 49 -1.31 -10.44 -16.63
C LEU A 49 -0.34 -9.66 -17.53
N ASN A 50 -0.59 -9.56 -18.84
CA ASN A 50 0.27 -8.78 -19.74
C ASN A 50 0.34 -7.26 -19.43
N PRO A 51 -0.73 -6.58 -18.98
CA PRO A 51 -0.67 -5.19 -18.54
C PRO A 51 0.20 -4.96 -17.29
N TYR A 52 0.50 -6.01 -16.52
CA TYR A 52 1.24 -5.94 -15.26
C TYR A 52 2.75 -6.10 -15.48
N GLU A 53 3.35 -5.26 -16.34
CA GLU A 53 4.75 -5.43 -16.79
C GLU A 53 5.82 -5.49 -15.68
N LEU A 54 5.48 -5.09 -14.44
CA LEU A 54 6.38 -5.05 -13.28
C LEU A 54 6.06 -6.10 -12.20
N GLY A 55 4.95 -6.83 -12.32
CA GLY A 55 4.51 -7.79 -11.31
C GLY A 55 3.12 -7.52 -10.71
N ILE A 56 2.74 -8.34 -9.73
CA ILE A 56 1.41 -8.34 -9.14
C ILE A 56 1.42 -8.74 -7.66
N SER A 57 0.53 -8.13 -6.87
CA SER A 57 0.24 -8.54 -5.50
C SER A 57 -0.66 -9.78 -5.51
N ILE A 58 -0.26 -10.82 -4.80
CA ILE A 58 -0.89 -12.15 -4.86
C ILE A 58 -1.97 -12.30 -3.78
N GLY A 59 -1.68 -11.77 -2.59
CA GLY A 59 -2.56 -11.94 -1.45
C GLY A 59 -1.82 -11.73 -0.13
N ARG A 60 -2.60 -11.72 0.95
CA ARG A 60 -2.13 -11.58 2.32
C ARG A 60 -2.13 -12.94 3.00
N PHE A 61 -0.96 -13.35 3.49
CA PHE A 61 -0.74 -14.67 4.09
C PHE A 61 -0.15 -14.53 5.49
N PRO A 62 -0.55 -15.37 6.48
CA PRO A 62 0.16 -15.46 7.75
C PRO A 62 1.67 -15.68 7.56
N GLU A 63 2.50 -15.16 8.45
CA GLU A 63 3.97 -15.18 8.32
C GLU A 63 4.55 -16.58 8.06
N ALA A 64 4.08 -17.59 8.79
CA ALA A 64 4.53 -18.96 8.59
C ALA A 64 4.18 -19.49 7.18
N GLU A 65 2.98 -19.18 6.70
CA GLU A 65 2.53 -19.57 5.35
C GLU A 65 3.26 -18.78 4.27
N ALA A 66 3.44 -17.47 4.45
CA ALA A 66 4.17 -16.63 3.52
C ALA A 66 5.61 -17.13 3.33
N ASN A 67 6.30 -17.44 4.43
CA ASN A 67 7.65 -18.01 4.39
C ASN A 67 7.67 -19.40 3.72
N ALA A 68 6.66 -20.24 3.96
CA ALA A 68 6.55 -21.53 3.28
C ALA A 68 6.39 -21.35 1.76
N ILE A 69 5.53 -20.43 1.32
CA ILE A 69 5.32 -20.10 -0.10
C ILE A 69 6.62 -19.63 -0.74
N LEU A 70 7.38 -18.73 -0.10
CA LEU A 70 8.68 -18.28 -0.60
C LEU A 70 9.68 -19.43 -0.74
N ASN A 71 9.75 -20.32 0.25
CA ASN A 71 10.65 -21.47 0.23
C ASN A 71 10.28 -22.52 -0.83
N GLU A 72 8.99 -22.72 -1.11
CA GLU A 72 8.52 -23.65 -2.14
C GLU A 72 8.74 -23.12 -3.57
N ASN A 73 8.85 -21.80 -3.74
CA ASN A 73 8.87 -21.14 -5.05
C ASN A 73 10.13 -20.28 -5.24
N GLN A 74 11.30 -20.79 -4.83
CA GLN A 74 12.59 -20.08 -4.90
C GLN A 74 13.01 -19.69 -6.32
N ASP A 75 12.48 -20.37 -7.34
CA ASP A 75 12.73 -20.04 -8.74
C ASP A 75 11.97 -18.78 -9.20
N LEU A 76 11.01 -18.27 -8.42
CA LEU A 76 10.26 -17.05 -8.71
C LEU A 76 10.82 -15.85 -7.94
N ASN A 77 10.61 -14.65 -8.48
CA ASN A 77 11.05 -13.42 -7.84
C ASN A 77 9.94 -12.88 -6.91
N LEU A 78 9.84 -13.51 -5.74
CA LEU A 78 8.84 -13.19 -4.71
C LEU A 78 9.41 -12.23 -3.66
N LYS A 79 8.62 -11.24 -3.27
CA LYS A 79 8.95 -10.27 -2.21
C LYS A 79 7.84 -10.22 -1.17
N LEU A 80 8.20 -10.15 0.10
CA LEU A 80 7.27 -9.76 1.17
C LEU A 80 7.27 -8.23 1.25
N ILE A 81 6.15 -7.59 0.92
CA ILE A 81 6.13 -6.12 0.73
C ILE A 81 5.36 -5.35 1.82
N GLU A 82 4.43 -5.99 2.53
CA GLU A 82 3.65 -5.31 3.57
C GLU A 82 3.40 -6.27 4.73
N ARG A 83 4.04 -6.03 5.88
CA ARG A 83 3.74 -6.73 7.13
C ARG A 83 2.46 -6.17 7.71
N ASN A 84 1.66 -7.00 8.40
CA ASN A 84 0.38 -6.58 8.97
C ASN A 84 0.54 -5.28 9.80
N PRO A 85 -0.01 -4.14 9.33
CA PRO A 85 0.15 -2.85 10.01
C PRO A 85 -0.58 -2.80 11.35
N THR A 86 -1.43 -3.78 11.65
CA THR A 86 -2.28 -3.85 12.84
C THR A 86 -1.64 -4.55 14.04
N LEU A 87 -0.39 -5.04 13.91
CA LEU A 87 0.36 -5.72 14.97
C LEU A 87 0.85 -4.76 16.05
N ARG A 88 -0.06 -4.35 16.93
CA ARG A 88 0.20 -3.30 17.92
C ARG A 88 1.11 -3.70 19.07
N ASP A 89 1.37 -5.00 19.21
CA ASP A 89 2.11 -5.56 20.34
C ASP A 89 3.62 -5.41 20.20
N ASN A 90 4.11 -4.99 19.03
CA ASN A 90 5.53 -4.73 18.80
C ASN A 90 5.76 -3.41 18.07
N ILE A 91 6.15 -2.38 18.83
CA ILE A 91 6.53 -1.08 18.28
C ILE A 91 7.96 -1.18 17.76
N ILE A 92 8.13 -1.02 16.44
CA ILE A 92 9.44 -1.04 15.76
C ILE A 92 10.06 0.37 15.75
N LEU A 93 9.22 1.40 15.58
CA LEU A 93 9.62 2.80 15.63
C LEU A 93 9.00 3.42 16.88
N SER A 94 9.81 3.79 17.85
CA SER A 94 9.34 4.24 19.16
C SER A 94 9.41 5.75 19.35
N THR A 95 10.21 6.44 18.53
CA THR A 95 10.48 7.87 18.67
C THR A 95 10.32 8.63 17.36
N GLU A 96 10.00 9.93 17.46
CA GLU A 96 9.99 10.84 16.30
C GLU A 96 11.35 10.87 15.60
N ARG A 97 12.46 10.72 16.33
CA ARG A 97 13.81 10.67 15.75
C ARG A 97 13.99 9.48 14.81
N GLU A 98 13.51 8.29 15.20
CA GLU A 98 13.53 7.09 14.35
C GLU A 98 12.61 7.26 13.14
N ALA A 99 11.44 7.86 13.36
CA ALA A 99 10.50 8.16 12.29
C ALA A 99 11.08 9.12 11.25
N ARG A 100 11.72 10.20 11.72
CA ARG A 100 12.42 11.18 10.90
C ARG A 100 13.53 10.53 10.09
N ALA A 101 14.42 9.78 10.73
CA ALA A 101 15.53 9.13 10.03
C ALA A 101 15.05 8.20 8.91
N LYS A 102 13.97 7.44 9.17
CA LYS A 102 13.38 6.55 8.17
C LYS A 102 12.68 7.29 7.04
N ALA A 103 11.98 8.38 7.34
CA ALA A 103 11.38 9.23 6.32
C ALA A 103 12.44 9.94 5.47
N GLU A 104 13.53 10.42 6.08
CA GLU A 104 14.67 11.01 5.37
C GLU A 104 15.33 10.02 4.43
N GLU A 105 15.55 8.77 4.85
CA GLU A 105 16.04 7.70 3.98
C GLU A 105 15.15 7.52 2.74
N TYR A 106 13.83 7.41 2.95
CA TYR A 106 12.86 7.28 1.87
C TYR A 106 12.86 8.48 0.91
N LEU A 107 12.86 9.70 1.45
CA LEU A 107 12.85 10.94 0.68
C LEU A 107 14.16 11.17 -0.07
N ASN A 108 15.31 10.82 0.53
CA ASN A 108 16.62 10.89 -0.12
C ASN A 108 16.67 9.96 -1.34
N ASN A 109 16.20 8.72 -1.19
CA ASN A 109 16.11 7.77 -2.31
C ASN A 109 15.19 8.30 -3.43
N ARG A 110 14.05 8.91 -3.07
CA ARG A 110 13.13 9.52 -4.03
C ARG A 110 13.71 10.77 -4.69
N SER A 111 14.62 11.49 -4.03
CA SER A 111 15.28 12.70 -4.54
C SER A 111 16.33 12.39 -5.61
N LEU A 112 16.81 11.15 -5.71
CA LEU A 112 17.82 10.75 -6.71
C LEU A 112 17.37 11.03 -8.16
N SER A 113 16.06 11.07 -8.41
CA SER A 113 15.49 11.38 -9.73
C SER A 113 15.30 12.88 -10.00
N LEU A 114 15.53 13.75 -9.01
CA LEU A 114 15.28 15.20 -9.11
C LEU A 114 16.50 16.03 -9.54
N GLY A 115 17.64 15.38 -9.83
CA GLY A 115 18.86 16.09 -10.23
C GLY A 115 19.47 16.90 -9.09
N ASP A 116 19.35 18.22 -9.15
CA ASP A 116 19.92 19.18 -8.18
C ASP A 116 18.90 19.69 -7.14
N ASP A 117 17.72 19.06 -7.05
CA ASP A 117 16.72 19.33 -6.02
C ASP A 117 16.57 18.13 -5.07
N SER A 118 15.91 18.33 -3.93
CA SER A 118 15.71 17.32 -2.90
C SER A 118 14.45 17.57 -2.09
N TYR A 119 13.84 16.52 -1.57
CA TYR A 119 12.75 16.63 -0.61
C TYR A 119 13.26 16.91 0.81
N LEU A 120 12.62 17.83 1.52
CA LEU A 120 12.87 18.13 2.93
C LEU A 120 11.60 17.98 3.75
N ILE A 121 11.72 17.36 4.93
CA ILE A 121 10.61 17.25 5.89
C ILE A 121 10.30 18.64 6.46
N THR A 122 9.06 19.08 6.33
CA THR A 122 8.57 20.37 6.83
C THR A 122 7.87 20.23 8.18
N GLU A 123 7.14 19.13 8.39
CA GLU A 123 6.38 18.86 9.61
C GLU A 123 6.24 17.35 9.85
N ILE A 124 6.16 16.96 11.13
CA ILE A 124 5.86 15.59 11.55
C ILE A 124 4.69 15.63 12.53
N GLU A 125 3.56 15.06 12.14
CA GLU A 125 2.40 14.89 13.03
C GLU A 125 2.47 13.53 13.73
N THR A 126 2.22 13.48 15.03
CA THR A 126 2.16 12.21 15.77
C THR A 126 0.74 11.64 15.79
N LYS A 127 0.59 10.38 15.39
CA LYS A 127 -0.64 9.60 15.43
C LYS A 127 -0.51 8.39 16.35
N ARG A 128 -1.63 7.77 16.73
CA ARG A 128 -1.63 6.57 17.59
C ARG A 128 -0.90 5.38 16.93
N TYR A 129 -0.95 5.28 15.60
CA TYR A 129 -0.29 4.24 14.80
C TYR A 129 1.10 4.61 14.27
N GLY A 130 1.57 5.83 14.48
CA GLY A 130 2.85 6.29 13.93
C GLY A 130 2.85 7.78 13.65
N TRP A 131 3.21 8.18 12.43
CA TRP A 131 3.40 9.58 12.08
C TRP A 131 2.87 9.92 10.70
N ILE A 132 2.44 11.17 10.53
CA ILE A 132 2.24 11.79 9.21
C ILE A 132 3.47 12.67 8.94
N ILE A 133 4.14 12.46 7.81
CA ILE A 133 5.35 13.19 7.43
C ILE A 133 5.02 14.13 6.27
N HIS A 134 5.08 15.42 6.53
CA HIS A 134 4.95 16.45 5.50
C HIS A 134 6.32 16.83 4.96
N PHE A 135 6.41 17.05 3.66
CA PHE A 135 7.65 17.40 3.00
C PHE A 135 7.40 18.31 1.79
N ALA A 136 8.45 19.01 1.35
CA ALA A 136 8.43 19.88 0.19
C ALA A 136 9.77 19.85 -0.55
N ASN A 137 9.80 20.34 -1.79
CA ASN A 137 11.05 20.55 -2.52
C ASN A 137 11.89 21.62 -1.84
N LYS A 138 13.19 21.34 -1.66
CA LYS A 138 14.14 22.29 -1.11
C LYS A 138 14.18 23.57 -1.93
N LYS A 139 14.17 23.48 -3.26
CA LYS A 139 14.15 24.67 -4.13
C LYS A 139 12.91 25.53 -3.91
N TYR A 140 11.74 24.92 -3.76
CA TYR A 140 10.52 25.67 -3.44
C TYR A 140 10.66 26.40 -2.09
N LEU A 141 11.18 25.72 -1.06
CA LEU A 141 11.40 26.32 0.26
C LEU A 141 12.43 27.46 0.24
N ASP A 142 13.48 27.35 -0.59
CA ASP A 142 14.53 28.35 -0.71
C ASP A 142 14.12 29.58 -1.54
N THR A 143 13.32 29.37 -2.61
CA THR A 143 13.04 30.39 -3.63
C THR A 143 11.62 30.95 -3.57
N ASN A 144 10.68 30.20 -2.97
CA ASN A 144 9.24 30.47 -3.01
C ASN A 144 8.70 30.61 -4.46
N ASP A 145 9.31 29.91 -5.42
CA ASP A 145 8.88 29.85 -6.82
C ASP A 145 7.96 28.63 -7.02
N ASP A 146 6.69 28.91 -7.35
CA ASP A 146 5.63 27.92 -7.53
C ASP A 146 5.93 26.89 -8.62
N SER A 147 6.88 27.15 -9.53
CA SER A 147 7.32 26.16 -10.52
C SER A 147 8.02 24.94 -9.88
N TYR A 148 8.48 25.05 -8.63
CA TYR A 148 9.04 23.95 -7.84
C TYR A 148 8.02 23.29 -6.90
N LEU A 149 6.73 23.66 -6.95
CA LEU A 149 5.70 23.02 -6.14
C LEU A 149 5.52 21.54 -6.50
N LEU A 150 5.27 20.74 -5.47
CA LEU A 150 4.93 19.33 -5.62
C LEU A 150 3.48 19.14 -6.02
N PHE A 151 3.27 18.68 -7.24
CA PHE A 151 1.96 18.21 -7.69
C PHE A 151 1.86 16.69 -7.56
N GLY A 152 0.75 16.20 -7.00
CA GLY A 152 0.45 14.78 -6.90
C GLY A 152 1.20 14.02 -5.81
N SER A 153 2.00 14.70 -4.99
CA SER A 153 2.70 14.11 -3.84
C SER A 153 2.21 14.76 -2.55
N GLY A 154 1.35 14.07 -1.83
CA GLY A 154 0.89 14.44 -0.49
C GLY A 154 1.87 13.98 0.60
N PRO A 155 1.49 14.14 1.88
CA PRO A 155 2.29 13.65 3.00
C PRO A 155 2.44 12.12 2.96
N LEU A 156 3.34 11.60 3.79
CA LEU A 156 3.55 10.16 3.96
C LEU A 156 2.94 9.71 5.28
N ILE A 157 2.31 8.53 5.32
CA ILE A 157 2.04 7.84 6.57
C ILE A 157 3.21 6.92 6.87
N LEU A 158 3.82 7.05 8.05
CA LEU A 158 4.80 6.11 8.56
C LEU A 158 4.19 5.31 9.73
N ASN A 159 3.99 4.02 9.53
CA ASN A 159 3.46 3.14 10.55
C ASN A 159 4.57 2.65 11.50
N LYS A 160 4.33 2.76 12.80
CA LYS A 160 5.32 2.45 13.83
C LYS A 160 5.44 0.97 14.21
N TYR A 161 4.47 0.15 13.82
CA TYR A 161 4.38 -1.28 14.17
C TYR A 161 5.05 -2.21 13.16
N ASP A 162 5.20 -1.76 11.92
CA ASP A 162 5.84 -2.49 10.83
C ASP A 162 6.89 -1.64 10.09
N GLY A 163 6.91 -0.32 10.31
CA GLY A 163 7.79 0.61 9.63
C GLY A 163 7.40 0.87 8.17
N SER A 164 6.21 0.52 7.72
CA SER A 164 5.80 0.77 6.33
C SER A 164 5.56 2.27 6.09
N ILE A 165 5.85 2.72 4.86
CA ILE A 165 5.60 4.09 4.40
C ILE A 165 4.51 4.04 3.34
N TYR A 166 3.42 4.77 3.56
CA TYR A 166 2.31 4.91 2.60
C TYR A 166 2.32 6.34 2.03
N PRO A 167 2.71 6.52 0.77
CA PRO A 167 2.63 7.82 0.11
C PRO A 167 1.17 8.17 -0.18
N LEU A 168 0.78 9.40 0.10
CA LEU A 168 -0.58 9.89 -0.17
C LEU A 168 -0.60 10.84 -1.38
N GLY A 169 -1.77 11.01 -1.97
CA GLY A 169 -2.04 12.04 -2.95
C GLY A 169 -2.14 13.44 -2.32
N SER A 170 -1.79 14.48 -3.08
CA SER A 170 -1.95 15.87 -2.64
C SER A 170 -3.39 16.40 -2.78
N GLY A 171 -4.27 15.66 -3.49
CA GLY A 171 -5.63 16.10 -3.82
C GLY A 171 -6.62 16.01 -2.66
N SER A 172 -6.50 14.99 -1.80
CA SER A 172 -7.34 14.83 -0.61
C SER A 172 -6.61 14.04 0.49
N PRO A 173 -5.50 14.56 1.03
CA PRO A 173 -4.66 13.82 1.97
C PRO A 173 -5.41 13.41 3.24
N ASN A 174 -6.31 14.25 3.76
CA ASN A 174 -7.13 13.91 4.92
C ASN A 174 -8.10 12.75 4.66
N GLY A 175 -8.66 12.68 3.44
CA GLY A 175 -9.54 11.58 3.05
C GLY A 175 -8.76 10.26 2.94
N GLU A 176 -7.57 10.29 2.37
CA GLU A 176 -6.70 9.11 2.27
C GLU A 176 -6.16 8.66 3.64
N ILE A 177 -5.80 9.58 4.54
CA ILE A 177 -5.46 9.26 5.94
C ILE A 177 -6.64 8.58 6.63
N TYR A 178 -7.84 9.11 6.44
CA TYR A 178 -9.03 8.53 7.04
C TYR A 178 -9.33 7.11 6.51
N LEU A 179 -9.17 6.90 5.20
CA LEU A 179 -9.29 5.57 4.59
C LEU A 179 -8.25 4.60 5.14
N TYR A 180 -7.01 5.04 5.29
CA TYR A 180 -5.95 4.28 5.92
C TYR A 180 -6.32 3.87 7.36
N GLU A 181 -6.82 4.81 8.15
CA GLU A 181 -7.27 4.57 9.52
C GLU A 181 -8.46 3.60 9.58
N LEU A 182 -9.47 3.76 8.72
CA LEU A 182 -10.59 2.82 8.63
C LEU A 182 -10.14 1.39 8.27
N GLN A 183 -9.20 1.29 7.33
CA GLN A 183 -8.74 0.00 6.81
C GLN A 183 -7.86 -0.75 7.81
N TYR A 184 -6.97 -0.05 8.50
CA TYR A 184 -5.92 -0.67 9.31
C TYR A 184 -6.07 -0.42 10.82
N PHE A 185 -6.80 0.62 11.22
CA PHE A 185 -7.01 0.96 12.62
C PHE A 185 -8.48 1.34 12.91
N PRO A 186 -9.46 0.50 12.54
CA PRO A 186 -10.88 0.86 12.60
C PRO A 186 -11.37 1.27 14.00
N ASP A 187 -10.78 0.70 15.05
CA ASP A 187 -11.07 1.03 16.45
C ASP A 187 -10.52 2.40 16.90
N PHE A 188 -9.64 3.03 16.12
CA PHE A 188 -9.26 4.43 16.35
C PHE A 188 -10.30 5.40 15.79
N VAL A 189 -11.13 4.90 14.87
CA VAL A 189 -12.10 5.70 14.13
C VAL A 189 -13.50 5.60 14.74
N GLY A 190 -13.95 4.39 15.10
CA GLY A 190 -15.29 4.20 15.68
C GLY A 190 -15.64 2.74 15.96
N SER A 191 -16.92 2.47 16.23
CA SER A 191 -17.43 1.10 16.37
C SER A 191 -17.39 0.36 15.02
N GLY A 192 -17.43 -0.97 15.04
CA GLY A 192 -17.48 -1.76 13.79
C GLY A 192 -18.65 -1.37 12.89
N GLU A 193 -19.82 -1.13 13.47
CA GLU A 193 -21.01 -0.64 12.75
C GLU A 193 -20.80 0.76 12.15
N PHE A 194 -20.09 1.65 12.85
CA PHE A 194 -19.74 2.98 12.32
C PHE A 194 -18.81 2.85 11.10
N VAL A 195 -17.76 2.04 11.22
CA VAL A 195 -16.78 1.81 10.16
C VAL A 195 -17.43 1.20 8.92
N GLU A 196 -18.29 0.19 9.08
CA GLU A 196 -19.00 -0.45 7.97
C GLU A 196 -19.91 0.53 7.24
N ASN A 197 -20.70 1.32 7.99
CA ASN A 197 -21.58 2.33 7.41
C ASN A 197 -20.81 3.43 6.67
N GLU A 198 -19.67 3.84 7.22
CA GLU A 198 -18.86 4.90 6.64
C GLU A 198 -18.10 4.46 5.39
N LEU A 199 -17.52 3.25 5.39
CA LEU A 199 -16.96 2.65 4.18
C LEU A 199 -18.02 2.53 3.08
N ALA A 200 -19.23 2.09 3.42
CA ALA A 200 -20.33 2.01 2.48
C ALA A 200 -20.79 3.40 1.97
N ARG A 201 -20.66 4.47 2.77
CA ARG A 201 -20.92 5.84 2.32
C ARG A 201 -19.84 6.29 1.33
N ILE A 202 -18.56 6.13 1.67
CA ILE A 202 -17.44 6.54 0.82
C ILE A 202 -17.46 5.79 -0.52
N LEU A 203 -17.73 4.47 -0.52
CA LEU A 203 -17.82 3.69 -1.75
C LEU A 203 -18.99 4.15 -2.63
N ARG A 204 -20.14 4.53 -2.03
CA ARG A 204 -21.28 5.08 -2.77
C ARG A 204 -21.00 6.46 -3.37
N GLU A 205 -20.31 7.33 -2.64
CA GLU A 205 -19.96 8.68 -3.12
C GLU A 205 -18.90 8.67 -4.23
N ASN A 206 -18.04 7.64 -4.27
CA ASN A 206 -17.03 7.47 -5.33
C ASN A 206 -17.52 6.63 -6.52
N ALA A 207 -18.72 6.04 -6.45
CA ALA A 207 -19.32 5.27 -7.54
C ALA A 207 -19.64 6.13 -8.78
N ASP A 208 -19.72 7.46 -8.62
CA ASP A 208 -19.95 8.40 -9.72
C ASP A 208 -18.65 8.90 -10.40
N VAL A 209 -17.45 8.48 -9.95
CA VAL A 209 -16.17 9.01 -10.45
C VAL A 209 -15.17 7.93 -10.88
N VAL A 210 -15.40 6.64 -10.60
CA VAL A 210 -14.49 5.58 -11.07
C VAL A 210 -15.28 4.40 -11.62
N ASP A 211 -15.21 4.22 -12.94
CA ASP A 211 -15.58 2.99 -13.64
C ASP A 211 -14.57 1.89 -13.24
N PHE A 212 -14.76 1.29 -12.07
CA PHE A 212 -14.12 0.03 -11.70
C PHE A 212 -14.99 -1.11 -12.23
N PRO A 213 -14.47 -2.00 -13.09
CA PRO A 213 -15.29 -2.99 -13.75
C PRO A 213 -15.47 -4.19 -12.83
N PHE A 214 -16.43 -4.16 -11.89
CA PHE A 214 -16.99 -5.40 -11.34
C PHE A 214 -18.52 -5.36 -11.22
N THR A 215 -19.09 -5.87 -12.31
CA THR A 215 -20.23 -6.80 -12.40
C THR A 215 -21.61 -6.28 -12.01
N ASP A 216 -22.38 -5.96 -13.05
CA ASP A 216 -23.74 -6.48 -13.19
C ASP A 216 -23.74 -7.99 -12.90
N LEU A 217 -24.26 -8.34 -11.73
CA LEU A 217 -24.90 -9.63 -11.49
C LEU A 217 -26.17 -9.34 -10.70
N ASP A 218 -27.22 -8.97 -11.41
CA ASP A 218 -28.54 -9.49 -11.12
C ASP A 218 -29.30 -9.65 -12.43
N GLY A 219 -29.47 -10.91 -12.83
CA GLY A 219 -30.33 -11.28 -13.92
C GLY A 219 -31.80 -11.08 -13.52
N LYS A 220 -32.46 -10.15 -14.21
CA LYS A 220 -33.78 -10.34 -14.81
C LYS A 220 -33.83 -9.64 -16.16
#